data_AF-X1W315-F1
#
_entry.id   AF-X1W315-F1
#
_cell.length_a   1.000
_cell.length_b   1.000
_cell.length_c   1.000
_cell.angle_alpha   90.00
_cell.angle_beta   90.00
_cell.angle_gamma   90.00
#
_symmetry.space_group_name_H-M   'P 1'
#
loop_
_entity.id
_entity.type
_entity.pdbx_description
1 polymer ?
#
loop_
_entity_poly.entity_id
_entity_poly.type
_entity_poly.pdbx_seq_one_letter_code
_entity_poly.pdbx_strand_id
1 'polypeptide(L)' 'MPKYKREKGIVIRKIIIGVMGGGEIVNTGDYEDARHLGSLIAREGWILLNGGRASGIMEASARGAKENGGLTIGILPG' A
#
# COMPACT_ATOMS: atom_id res chain seq x y z
N MET A 1 27.96 13.69 -31.97
CA MET A 1 26.78 14.37 -31.39
C MET A 1 26.27 13.56 -30.19
N PRO A 2 26.32 14.07 -28.95
CA PRO A 2 25.81 13.32 -27.81
C PRO A 2 24.27 13.46 -27.75
N LYS A 3 23.57 12.33 -27.93
CA LYS A 3 22.12 12.17 -27.66
C LYS A 3 21.96 11.80 -26.19
N TYR A 4 21.01 12.43 -25.49
CA TYR A 4 20.68 12.29 -24.06
C TYR A 4 21.54 13.09 -23.06
N LYS A 5 21.26 14.39 -22.95
CA LYS A 5 21.34 15.07 -21.65
C LYS A 5 20.06 14.75 -20.88
N ARG A 6 20.13 13.91 -19.85
CA ARG A 6 19.06 13.82 -18.85
C ARG A 6 19.17 15.07 -17.97
N GLU A 7 18.14 15.91 -17.97
CA GLU A 7 17.99 16.96 -16.96
C GLU A 7 17.89 16.28 -15.60
N LYS A 8 18.74 16.68 -14.65
CA LYS A 8 18.70 16.17 -13.27
C LYS A 8 17.49 16.80 -12.55
N GLY A 9 16.29 16.32 -12.86
CA GLY A 9 15.09 16.62 -12.08
C GLY A 9 15.21 16.03 -10.67
N ILE A 10 14.65 16.72 -9.68
CA ILE A 10 14.50 16.18 -8.32
C ILE A 10 13.50 15.03 -8.39
N VAL A 11 13.94 13.81 -8.08
CA VAL A 11 13.05 12.65 -7.94
C VAL A 11 12.56 12.61 -6.50
N ILE A 12 11.32 13.04 -6.27
CA ILE A 12 10.67 12.84 -4.98
C ILE A 12 10.14 11.41 -4.94
N ARG A 13 10.71 10.59 -4.07
CA ARG A 13 10.23 9.22 -3.84
C ARG A 13 9.01 9.27 -2.93
N LYS A 14 7.95 8.54 -3.30
CA LYS A 14 6.83 8.30 -2.39
C LYS A 14 7.27 7.37 -1.25
N ILE A 15 6.79 7.65 -0.05
CA ILE A 15 6.97 6.77 1.11
C ILE A 15 6.18 5.48 0.86
N ILE A 16 6.77 4.35 1.22
CA ILE A 16 6.16 3.02 1.12
C ILE A 16 5.94 2.50 2.55
N ILE A 17 4.70 2.17 2.89
CA ILE A 17 4.33 1.63 4.19
C ILE A 17 3.96 0.17 4.04
N GLY A 18 4.71 -0.69 4.72
CA GLY A 18 4.41 -2.12 4.82
C GLY A 18 3.32 -2.37 5.88
N VAL A 19 2.23 -3.00 5.48
CA VAL A 19 1.15 -3.44 6.39
C VAL A 19 1.13 -4.97 6.41
N MET A 20 1.39 -5.53 7.59
CA MET A 20 1.48 -6.97 7.82
C MET A 20 0.46 -7.37 8.90
N GLY A 21 -0.08 -8.59 8.79
CA GLY A 21 -1.04 -9.10 9.77
C GLY A 21 -1.60 -10.46 9.38
N GLY A 22 -2.48 -10.99 10.24
CA GLY A 22 -3.08 -12.31 10.08
C GLY A 22 -3.90 -12.44 8.79
N GLY A 23 -3.87 -13.65 8.21
CA GLY A 23 -4.68 -14.01 7.04
C GLY A 23 -6.14 -14.29 7.38
N GLU A 24 -6.45 -14.55 8.65
CA GLU A 24 -7.80 -14.71 9.19
C GLU A 24 -8.11 -13.53 10.12
N ILE A 25 -9.37 -13.12 10.15
CA ILE A 25 -9.85 -12.06 11.04
C ILE A 25 -10.38 -12.71 12.31
N VAL A 26 -9.64 -12.53 13.41
CA VAL A 26 -10.03 -13.03 14.73
C VAL A 26 -10.92 -12.02 15.47
N ASN A 27 -10.69 -10.72 15.24
CA ASN A 27 -11.47 -9.63 15.78
C ASN A 27 -11.93 -8.70 14.63
N THR A 28 -13.22 -8.40 14.56
CA THR A 28 -13.77 -7.49 13.54
C THR A 28 -13.17 -6.08 13.62
N GLY A 29 -12.78 -5.63 14.81
CA GLY A 29 -12.10 -4.34 14.99
C GLY A 29 -10.79 -4.25 14.21
N ASP A 30 -10.01 -5.34 14.17
CA ASP A 30 -8.72 -5.36 13.47
C ASP A 30 -8.89 -5.19 11.95
N TYR A 31 -9.99 -5.71 11.38
CA TYR A 31 -10.31 -5.53 9.96
C TYR A 31 -10.61 -4.06 9.65
N GLU A 32 -11.47 -3.43 10.45
CA GLU A 32 -11.83 -2.03 10.26
C GLU A 32 -10.63 -1.10 10.50
N ASP A 33 -9.81 -1.37 11.50
CA ASP A 33 -8.58 -0.63 11.75
C ASP A 33 -7.59 -0.78 10.59
N ALA A 34 -7.43 -1.98 10.04
CA ALA A 34 -6.58 -2.20 8.88
C ALA A 34 -7.09 -1.46 7.63
N ARG A 35 -8.41 -1.48 7.38
CA ARG A 35 -9.03 -0.72 6.29
C ARG A 35 -8.86 0.78 6.50
N HIS A 36 -9.09 1.27 7.71
CA HIS A 36 -8.88 2.67 8.06
C HIS A 36 -7.42 3.09 7.87
N LEU A 37 -6.45 2.30 8.34
CA LEU A 37 -5.03 2.51 8.11
C LEU A 37 -4.69 2.62 6.62
N GLY A 38 -5.23 1.71 5.80
CA GLY A 38 -5.08 1.77 4.34
C GLY A 38 -5.58 3.08 3.73
N SER A 39 -6.74 3.58 4.20
CA SER A 39 -7.29 4.86 3.75
C SER A 39 -6.39 6.04 4.10
N LEU A 40 -5.79 6.03 5.30
CA LEU A 40 -4.89 7.10 5.76
C LEU A 40 -3.60 7.12 4.93
N ILE A 41 -3.00 5.95 4.68
CA ILE A 41 -1.80 5.82 3.83
C ILE A 41 -2.06 6.42 2.44
N ALA A 42 -3.22 6.12 1.85
CA ALA A 42 -3.59 6.65 0.53
C ALA A 42 -3.79 8.17 0.55
N ARG A 43 -4.46 8.72 1.58
CA ARG A 43 -4.73 10.16 1.72
C ARG A 43 -3.45 10.99 1.89
N GLU A 44 -2.42 10.43 2.52
CA GLU A 44 -1.09 11.04 2.61
C GLU A 44 -0.29 10.96 1.29
N GLY A 45 -0.87 10.33 0.25
CA GLY A 45 -0.21 10.15 -1.05
C GLY A 45 0.90 9.11 -1.04
N TRP A 46 1.02 8.32 0.04
CA TRP A 46 1.98 7.23 0.20
C TRP A 46 1.52 5.97 -0.54
N ILE A 47 2.42 4.98 -0.62
CA ILE A 47 2.18 3.68 -1.25
C ILE A 47 1.99 2.64 -0.16
N LEU A 48 0.94 1.83 -0.27
CA LEU A 48 0.73 0.69 0.60
C LEU A 48 1.41 -0.57 0.03
N LEU A 49 2.13 -1.30 0.86
CA LEU A 49 2.74 -2.58 0.52
C LEU A 49 2.27 -3.67 1.49
N ASN A 50 1.92 -4.85 0.99
CA ASN A 50 1.58 -6.02 1.81
C ASN A 50 1.93 -7.35 1.11
N GLY A 51 1.59 -8.48 1.72
CA GLY A 51 1.85 -9.82 1.16
C GLY A 51 0.86 -10.31 0.09
N GLY A 52 -0.06 -9.47 -0.38
CA GLY A 52 -0.92 -9.74 -1.53
C GLY A 52 -2.03 -10.79 -1.36
N ARG A 53 -2.15 -11.47 -0.20
CA ARG A 53 -3.24 -12.41 0.02
C ARG A 53 -4.58 -11.68 0.07
N ALA A 54 -5.57 -12.22 -0.65
CA ALA A 54 -6.95 -11.71 -0.67
C ALA A 54 -7.75 -12.16 0.57
N SER A 55 -7.16 -12.03 1.76
CA SER A 55 -7.83 -12.30 3.04
C SER A 55 -7.19 -11.51 4.17
N GLY A 56 -7.92 -11.37 5.28
CA GLY A 56 -7.40 -10.83 6.53
C GLY A 56 -6.98 -9.36 6.44
N ILE A 57 -5.96 -9.01 7.23
CA ILE A 57 -5.42 -7.65 7.37
C ILE A 57 -4.88 -7.10 6.04
N MET A 58 -4.30 -7.97 5.21
CA MET A 58 -3.75 -7.56 3.92
C MET A 58 -4.84 -7.13 2.93
N GLU A 59 -5.95 -7.88 2.86
CA GLU A 59 -7.09 -7.49 2.02
C GLU A 59 -7.73 -6.20 2.55
N ALA A 60 -7.97 -6.10 3.86
CA ALA A 60 -8.57 -4.93 4.49
C ALA A 60 -7.78 -3.64 4.22
N SER A 61 -6.47 -3.69 4.46
CA SER A 61 -5.57 -2.55 4.25
C SER A 61 -5.47 -2.15 2.78
N ALA A 62 -5.34 -3.13 1.87
CA ALA A 62 -5.35 -2.86 0.43
C ALA A 62 -6.71 -2.28 -0.03
N ARG A 63 -7.82 -2.77 0.52
CA ARG A 63 -9.18 -2.27 0.25
C ARG A 63 -9.27 -0.79 0.60
N GLY A 64 -8.91 -0.43 1.84
CA GLY A 64 -8.97 0.95 2.31
C GLY A 64 -8.12 1.91 1.48
N ALA A 65 -6.91 1.48 1.10
CA ALA A 65 -6.07 2.29 0.21
C ALA A 65 -6.68 2.47 -1.18
N LYS A 66 -7.20 1.39 -1.79
CA LYS A 66 -7.80 1.42 -3.14
C LYS A 66 -9.06 2.26 -3.20
N GLU A 67 -9.92 2.18 -2.19
CA GLU A 67 -11.13 3.01 -2.08
C GLU A 67 -10.82 4.51 -2.01
N ASN A 68 -9.61 4.88 -1.57
CA ASN A 68 -9.14 6.26 -1.48
C ASN A 68 -8.12 6.60 -2.59
N GLY A 69 -8.06 5.81 -3.67
CA GLY A 69 -7.22 6.09 -4.85
C GLY A 69 -5.71 5.84 -4.64
N GLY A 70 -5.32 5.19 -3.56
CA GLY A 70 -3.94 4.85 -3.26
C GLY A 70 -3.36 3.75 -4.16
N LEU A 71 -2.03 3.79 -4.36
CA LEU A 71 -1.31 2.69 -4.99
C LEU A 71 -1.03 1.60 -3.95
N THR A 72 -1.38 0.36 -4.31
CA THR A 72 -1.11 -0.82 -3.50
C THR A 72 -0.16 -1.77 -4.22
N ILE A 73 0.77 -2.38 -3.48
CA ILE A 73 1.73 -3.37 -3.96
C ILE A 73 1.59 -4.63 -3.12
N GLY A 74 1.21 -5.75 -3.74
CA GLY A 74 1.18 -7.06 -3.11
C GLY A 74 2.41 -7.88 -3.48
N ILE A 75 3.12 -8.41 -2.49
CA ILE A 75 4.27 -9.32 -2.66
C ILE A 75 3.80 -10.74 -2.35
N LEU A 76 3.38 -11.46 -3.39
CA LEU A 76 2.92 -12.85 -3.26
C LEU A 76 4.12 -13.81 -3.08
N PRO A 77 3.98 -14.88 -2.28
CA PRO A 77 4.90 -16.00 -2.37
C PRO A 77 4.77 -16.60 -3.78
N GLY A 78 5.92 -16.94 -4.39
CA GLY A 78 5.99 -17.47 -5.75
C GLY A 78 5.24 -18.78 -5.94
#